data_AF-A0ABD2NL22-F1
#
_entry.id   AF-A0ABD2NL22-F1
#
_cell.length_a   1.000
_cell.length_b   1.000
_cell.length_c   1.000
_cell.angle_alpha   90.00
_cell.angle_beta   90.00
_cell.angle_gamma   90.00
#
_symmetry.space_group_name_H-M   'P 1'
#
loop_
_entity.id
_entity.type
_entity.pdbx_description
1 polymer ?
#
loop_
_entity_poly.entity_id
_entity_poly.type
_entity_poly.pdbx_seq_one_letter_code
_entity_poly.pdbx_strand_id
1 'polypeptide(L)'
;MSQPTTSHNEKVRRKKWTMDENKRILRSYFRVTNLETDKTMYRTKLFQNVIAHIPHLREFTEQRIADQRRVIILNNLLPNVIVGQIKDEVEAELNILHHAQGSPQPDEEPSTAGEDNNYETKNEAPAPDCESV
;
A
#
# COMPACT_ATOMS: atom_id res chain seq x y z
N MET A 1 8.72 44.89 -36.64
CA MET A 1 9.30 43.92 -35.70
C MET A 1 8.24 42.89 -35.38
N SER A 2 8.31 41.68 -35.94
CA SER A 2 7.35 40.61 -35.66
C SER A 2 8.13 39.35 -35.35
N GLN A 3 8.03 38.86 -34.11
CA GLN A 3 8.60 37.57 -33.73
C GLN A 3 7.60 36.46 -34.09
N PRO A 4 8.04 35.35 -34.72
CA PRO A 4 7.20 34.18 -34.88
C PRO A 4 7.16 33.40 -33.57
N THR A 5 5.98 33.26 -32.96
CA THR A 5 5.73 32.31 -31.87
C THR A 5 5.61 30.90 -32.48
N THR A 6 6.73 30.23 -32.69
CA THR A 6 6.75 28.81 -33.05
C THR A 6 6.25 27.99 -31.86
N SER A 7 4.95 27.75 -31.82
CA SER A 7 4.31 26.76 -30.96
C SER A 7 4.70 25.37 -31.48
N HIS A 8 5.78 24.81 -30.95
CA HIS A 8 6.12 23.40 -31.14
C HIS A 8 5.08 22.56 -30.36
N ASN A 9 3.92 22.34 -30.96
CA ASN A 9 2.97 21.32 -30.53
C ASN A 9 3.48 19.95 -31.00
N GLU A 10 4.67 19.60 -30.54
CA GLU A 10 5.14 18.23 -30.62
C GLU A 10 4.25 17.44 -29.66
N LYS A 11 3.21 16.80 -30.20
CA LYS A 11 2.25 16.00 -29.45
C LYS A 11 3.03 15.04 -28.56
N VAL A 12 3.16 15.38 -27.28
CA VAL A 12 3.86 14.56 -26.28
C VAL A 12 3.16 13.21 -26.29
N ARG A 13 3.80 12.22 -26.91
CA ARG A 13 3.23 10.88 -27.04
C ARG A 13 3.13 10.33 -25.63
N ARG A 14 1.90 10.01 -25.20
CA ARG A 14 1.70 9.39 -23.88
C ARG A 14 2.51 8.11 -23.82
N LYS A 15 3.41 8.01 -22.84
CA LYS A 15 4.14 6.77 -22.57
C LYS A 15 3.12 5.64 -22.35
N LYS A 16 3.34 4.53 -23.04
CA LYS A 16 2.66 3.27 -22.75
C LYS A 16 3.46 2.56 -21.66
N TRP A 17 2.89 2.50 -20.47
CA TRP A 17 3.47 1.76 -19.35
C TRP A 17 3.17 0.28 -19.54
N THR A 18 4.21 -0.53 -19.44
CA THR A 18 4.09 -1.98 -19.49
C THR A 18 3.53 -2.51 -18.17
N MET A 19 2.95 -3.71 -18.22
CA MET A 19 2.44 -4.37 -17.01
C MET A 19 3.57 -4.63 -16.00
N ASP A 20 4.77 -5.00 -16.48
CA ASP A 20 5.94 -5.24 -15.62
C ASP A 20 6.41 -3.96 -14.92
N GLU A 21 6.48 -2.83 -15.64
CA GLU A 21 6.78 -1.52 -15.03
C GLU A 21 5.74 -1.17 -13.95
N ASN A 22 4.46 -1.38 -14.22
CA ASN A 22 3.39 -1.12 -13.25
C ASN A 22 3.54 -1.98 -11.99
N LYS A 23 3.84 -3.28 -12.14
CA LYS A 23 4.08 -4.19 -11.01
C LYS A 23 5.25 -3.72 -10.16
N ARG A 24 6.36 -3.36 -10.80
CA ARG A 24 7.56 -2.88 -10.10
C ARG A 24 7.32 -1.55 -9.39
N ILE A 25 6.67 -0.59 -10.03
CA ILE A 25 6.29 0.69 -9.40
C ILE A 25 5.43 0.44 -8.16
N LEU A 26 4.47 -0.48 -8.25
CA LEU A 26 3.59 -0.78 -7.13
C LEU A 26 4.31 -1.53 -5.99
N ARG A 27 5.18 -2.50 -6.32
CA ARG A 27 6.03 -3.21 -5.34
C ARG A 27 6.96 -2.26 -4.62
N SER A 28 7.67 -1.40 -5.37
CA SER A 28 8.51 -0.35 -4.79
C SER A 28 7.72 0.57 -3.87
N TYR A 29 6.48 0.93 -4.24
CA TYR A 29 5.62 1.77 -3.40
C TYR A 29 5.30 1.11 -2.06
N PHE A 30 4.83 -0.14 -2.06
CA PHE A 30 4.54 -0.85 -0.81
C PHE A 30 5.79 -1.04 0.04
N ARG A 31 6.93 -1.32 -0.59
CA ARG A 31 8.21 -1.47 0.11
C ARG A 31 8.66 -0.19 0.80
N VAL A 32 8.64 0.96 0.10
CA VAL A 32 9.10 2.23 0.69
C VAL A 32 8.13 2.83 1.71
N THR A 33 6.87 2.36 1.71
CA THR A 33 5.85 2.85 2.63
C THR A 33 5.52 1.89 3.76
N ASN A 34 6.23 0.76 3.89
CA ASN A 34 5.89 -0.30 4.83
C ASN A 34 4.41 -0.69 4.73
N LEU A 35 3.98 -1.10 3.54
CA LEU A 35 2.58 -1.43 3.23
C LEU A 35 1.60 -0.28 3.53
N GLU A 36 1.99 0.94 3.15
CA GLU A 36 1.20 2.17 3.37
C GLU A 36 1.14 2.70 4.81
N THR A 37 1.93 2.15 5.73
CA THR A 37 2.05 2.60 7.12
C THR A 37 2.78 3.94 7.25
N ASP A 38 3.91 4.11 6.57
CA ASP A 38 4.67 5.38 6.53
C ASP A 38 4.67 5.98 5.13
N LYS A 39 3.89 7.05 4.94
CA LYS A 39 3.84 7.77 3.66
C LYS A 39 4.76 8.99 3.63
N THR A 40 5.62 9.18 4.62
CA THR A 40 6.52 10.33 4.72
C THR A 40 7.54 10.30 3.60
N MET A 41 7.58 11.39 2.81
CA MET A 41 8.50 11.57 1.66
C MET A 41 8.47 10.38 0.68
N TYR A 42 7.34 9.66 0.59
CA TYR A 42 7.28 8.41 -0.18
C TYR A 42 7.57 8.62 -1.66
N ARG A 43 7.26 9.80 -2.22
CA ARG A 43 7.46 10.10 -3.65
C ARG A 43 8.95 10.02 -4.03
N THR A 44 9.79 10.64 -3.21
CA THR A 44 11.25 10.65 -3.40
C THR A 44 11.82 9.26 -3.14
N LYS A 45 11.41 8.58 -2.05
CA LYS A 45 11.83 7.20 -1.76
C LYS A 45 11.44 6.24 -2.89
N LEU A 46 10.21 6.36 -3.39
CA LEU A 46 9.68 5.57 -4.51
C LEU A 46 10.50 5.79 -5.78
N PHE A 47 10.75 7.05 -6.14
CA PHE A 47 11.53 7.37 -7.33
C PHE A 47 12.93 6.74 -7.26
N GLN A 48 13.64 6.93 -6.14
CA GLN A 48 14.96 6.34 -5.92
C GLN A 48 14.95 4.82 -6.05
N ASN A 49 13.95 4.16 -5.47
CA ASN A 49 13.83 2.70 -5.56
C ASN A 49 13.51 2.25 -7.00
N VAL A 50 12.62 2.96 -7.70
CA VAL A 50 12.23 2.64 -9.08
C VAL A 50 13.39 2.81 -10.05
N ILE A 51 14.16 3.90 -9.99
CA ILE A 51 15.31 4.09 -10.89
C ILE A 51 16.44 3.10 -10.63
N ALA A 52 16.55 2.58 -9.40
CA ALA A 52 17.52 1.54 -9.07
C ALA A 52 17.18 0.20 -9.75
N HIS A 53 15.89 -0.12 -9.85
CA HIS A 53 15.42 -1.35 -10.49
C HIS A 53 15.12 -1.21 -11.98
N ILE A 54 14.79 0.00 -12.44
CA ILE A 54 14.35 0.30 -13.80
C ILE A 54 15.08 1.55 -14.28
N PRO A 55 16.38 1.45 -14.63
CA PRO A 55 17.22 2.60 -14.92
C PRO A 55 16.74 3.42 -16.12
N HIS A 56 16.05 2.82 -17.08
CA HIS A 56 15.48 3.54 -18.22
C HIS A 56 14.36 4.53 -17.83
N LEU A 57 13.76 4.39 -16.65
CA LEU A 57 12.77 5.35 -16.15
C LEU A 57 13.38 6.63 -15.57
N ARG A 58 14.70 6.74 -15.52
CA ARG A 58 15.39 7.94 -15.02
C ARG A 58 15.06 9.22 -15.82
N GLU A 59 14.60 9.07 -17.06
CA GLU A 59 14.11 10.19 -17.88
C GLU A 59 12.85 10.88 -17.30
N PHE A 60 12.10 10.18 -16.43
CA PHE A 60 10.88 10.70 -15.83
C PHE A 60 11.15 11.40 -14.50
N THR A 61 10.30 12.37 -14.17
CA THR A 61 10.34 13.06 -12.87
C THR A 61 9.69 12.24 -11.77
N GLU A 62 10.02 12.51 -10.50
CA GLU A 62 9.38 11.89 -9.34
C GLU A 62 7.85 12.00 -9.40
N GLN A 63 7.37 13.17 -9.84
CA GLN A 63 5.94 13.45 -10.00
C GLN A 63 5.29 12.50 -11.00
N ARG A 64 5.93 12.25 -12.16
CA ARG A 64 5.40 11.32 -13.18
C ARG A 64 5.28 9.90 -12.67
N ILE A 65 6.27 9.42 -11.91
CA ILE A 65 6.22 8.08 -11.31
C ILE A 65 5.13 7.99 -10.24
N ALA A 66 4.99 9.01 -9.38
CA ALA A 66 3.93 9.05 -8.38
C ALA A 66 2.52 9.15 -9.00
N ASP A 67 2.36 9.93 -10.06
CA ASP A 67 1.12 10.00 -10.84
C ASP A 67 0.78 8.62 -11.45
N GLN A 68 1.77 7.94 -12.02
CA GLN A 68 1.57 6.60 -12.58
C GLN A 68 1.12 5.60 -11.51
N ARG A 69 1.74 5.61 -10.32
CA ARG A 69 1.29 4.82 -9.17
C ARG A 69 -0.18 5.10 -8.85
N ARG A 70 -0.60 6.37 -8.84
CA ARG A 70 -2.00 6.75 -8.58
C ARG A 70 -2.93 6.17 -9.65
N VAL A 71 -2.55 6.27 -10.91
CA VAL A 71 -3.32 5.71 -12.04
C VAL A 71 -3.44 4.19 -11.93
N ILE A 72 -2.37 3.48 -11.55
CA ILE A 72 -2.39 2.02 -11.37
C ILE A 72 -3.47 1.61 -10.36
N ILE A 73 -3.54 2.30 -9.21
CA ILE A 73 -4.51 2.00 -8.15
C ILE A 73 -5.93 2.42 -8.57
N LEU A 74 -6.11 3.65 -9.07
CA LEU A 74 -7.45 4.16 -9.38
C LEU A 74 -8.11 3.41 -10.54
N ASN A 75 -7.33 3.01 -11.53
CA ASN A 75 -7.86 2.34 -12.73
C ASN A 75 -7.72 0.82 -12.66
N ASN A 76 -7.28 0.25 -11.53
CA ASN A 76 -7.03 -1.18 -11.37
C ASN A 76 -6.22 -1.77 -12.53
N LEU A 77 -5.12 -1.10 -12.93
CA LEU A 77 -4.27 -1.55 -14.05
C LEU A 77 -3.57 -2.88 -13.76
N LEU A 78 -3.61 -3.32 -12.51
CA LEU A 78 -3.17 -4.63 -12.07
C LEU A 78 -4.36 -5.37 -11.44
N PRO A 79 -4.57 -6.66 -11.74
CA PRO A 79 -5.58 -7.46 -11.08
C PRO A 79 -5.35 -7.53 -9.57
N ASN A 80 -6.42 -7.56 -8.78
CA ASN A 80 -6.33 -7.65 -7.32
C ASN A 80 -5.49 -8.85 -6.84
N VAL A 81 -5.54 -9.98 -7.56
CA VAL A 81 -4.71 -11.16 -7.29
C VAL A 81 -3.22 -10.82 -7.33
N ILE A 82 -2.78 -10.07 -8.36
CA ILE A 82 -1.39 -9.63 -8.49
C ILE A 82 -1.04 -8.62 -7.41
N VAL A 83 -1.96 -7.72 -7.05
CA VAL A 83 -1.73 -6.75 -5.97
C VAL A 83 -1.57 -7.46 -4.63
N GLY A 84 -2.38 -8.49 -4.35
CA GLY A 84 -2.26 -9.33 -3.17
C GLY A 84 -0.89 -10.02 -3.11
N GLN A 85 -0.50 -10.70 -4.19
CA GLN A 85 0.82 -11.33 -4.29
C GLN A 85 1.97 -10.34 -4.02
N ILE A 86 1.90 -9.14 -4.60
CA ILE A 86 2.92 -8.11 -4.37
C ILE A 86 2.94 -7.67 -2.89
N LYS A 87 1.77 -7.57 -2.24
CA LYS A 87 1.71 -7.22 -0.81
C LYS A 87 2.33 -8.33 0.05
N ASP A 88 1.95 -9.58 -0.18
CA ASP A 88 2.45 -10.73 0.56
C ASP A 88 3.98 -10.86 0.41
N GLU A 89 4.50 -10.67 -0.81
CA GLU A 89 5.94 -10.64 -1.08
C GLU A 89 6.66 -9.53 -0.29
N VAL A 90 6.09 -8.32 -0.28
CA VAL A 90 6.69 -7.18 0.43
C VAL A 90 6.58 -7.34 1.95
N GLU A 91 5.48 -7.90 2.44
CA GLU A 91 5.30 -8.20 3.87
C GLU A 91 6.35 -9.19 4.35
N ALA A 92 6.56 -10.28 3.61
CA ALA A 92 7.60 -11.25 3.90
C ALA A 92 9.00 -10.60 3.90
N GLU A 93 9.31 -9.75 2.91
CA GLU A 93 10.58 -9.02 2.86
C GLU A 93 10.79 -8.11 4.07
N LEU A 94 9.77 -7.35 4.46
CA LEU A 94 9.85 -6.43 5.61
C LEU A 94 9.99 -7.20 6.92
N ASN A 95 9.30 -8.33 7.05
CA ASN A 95 9.41 -9.19 8.23
C ASN A 95 10.84 -9.74 8.38
N ILE A 96 11.46 -10.21 7.28
CA ILE A 96 12.85 -10.68 7.27
C ILE A 96 13.81 -9.55 7.66
N LEU A 97 13.61 -8.33 7.13
CA LEU A 97 14.44 -7.17 7.44
C LEU A 97 14.38 -6.81 8.93
N HIS A 98 13.19 -6.85 9.54
CA HIS A 98 13.02 -6.60 10.97
C HIS A 98 13.71 -7.69 11.83
N HIS A 99 13.59 -8.96 11.44
CA HIS A 99 14.23 -10.08 12.14
C HIS A 99 15.77 -10.10 11.95
N ALA A 100 16.28 -9.58 10.83
CA ALA A 100 17.72 -9.53 10.57
C ALA A 100 18.45 -8.40 11.32
N GLN A 101 17.73 -7.40 11.85
CA GLN A 101 18.29 -6.22 12.53
C GLN A 101 18.21 -6.31 14.06
N GLY A 102 17.70 -7.40 14.63
CA GLY A 102 17.62 -7.61 16.09
C GLY A 102 17.60 -9.10 16.47
N SER A 103 18.48 -9.47 17.40
CA SER A 103 18.67 -10.77 18.04
C SER A 103 17.38 -11.57 18.37
N PRO A 104 17.47 -12.92 18.44
CA PRO A 104 16.34 -13.82 18.56
C PRO A 104 15.66 -13.73 19.93
N GLN A 105 14.33 -13.81 19.94
CA GLN A 105 13.57 -14.32 21.09
C GLN A 105 12.13 -14.70 20.66
N PRO A 106 11.43 -15.54 21.44
CA PRO A 106 11.19 -16.93 21.11
C PRO A 106 9.73 -17.21 20.78
N ASP A 107 9.48 -18.35 20.15
CA ASP A 107 8.38 -19.26 20.45
C ASP A 107 7.36 -18.79 21.51
N GLU A 108 6.27 -18.18 21.07
CA GLU A 108 5.00 -18.17 21.82
C GLU A 108 3.95 -18.96 21.02
N GLU A 109 4.07 -20.28 21.09
CA GLU A 109 2.91 -21.14 21.26
C GLU A 109 3.18 -21.89 22.58
N PRO A 110 2.30 -21.73 23.58
CA PRO A 110 1.34 -22.81 23.74
C PRO A 110 -0.07 -22.34 24.11
N SER A 111 -1.02 -22.92 23.39
CA SER A 111 -2.34 -23.33 23.87
C SER A 111 -2.53 -23.33 25.41
N THR A 112 -3.50 -22.55 25.90
CA THR A 112 -4.34 -22.94 27.03
C THR A 112 -5.80 -22.72 26.65
N ALA A 113 -6.41 -23.79 26.14
CA ALA A 113 -7.83 -23.99 26.27
C ALA A 113 -8.17 -24.11 27.77
N GLY A 114 -9.17 -23.34 28.21
CA GLY A 114 -9.85 -23.54 29.48
C GLY A 114 -9.63 -22.42 30.50
N GLU A 115 -10.60 -21.53 30.61
CA GLU A 115 -11.18 -21.17 31.91
C GLU A 115 -12.56 -20.52 31.68
N ASP A 116 -13.57 -21.38 31.81
CA ASP A 116 -14.95 -21.02 32.05
C ASP A 116 -15.03 -20.08 33.27
N ASN A 117 -15.65 -18.90 33.13
CA ASN A 117 -16.34 -18.26 34.24
C ASN A 117 -17.55 -17.47 33.74
N ASN A 118 -18.64 -18.24 33.66
CA ASN A 118 -20.02 -17.84 33.88
C ASN A 118 -20.16 -16.76 34.97
N TYR A 119 -20.64 -15.57 34.59
CA TYR A 119 -21.36 -14.68 35.50
C TYR A 119 -22.77 -14.42 34.94
N GLU A 120 -23.63 -15.39 35.16
CA GLU A 120 -24.93 -15.23 35.81
C GLU A 120 -25.37 -13.78 36.07
N THR A 121 -26.01 -13.15 35.07
CA THR A 121 -26.86 -11.99 35.31
C THR A 121 -28.29 -12.50 35.52
N LYS A 122 -28.57 -12.91 36.75
CA LYS A 122 -29.94 -12.92 37.28
C LYS A 122 -30.31 -11.48 37.60
N ASN A 123 -31.28 -10.94 36.88
CA ASN A 123 -32.24 -9.97 37.40
C ASN A 123 -33.57 -10.20 36.68
N GLU A 124 -34.32 -11.11 37.28
CA GLU A 124 -35.72 -11.42 37.04
C GLU A 124 -36.59 -10.23 37.48
N ALA A 125 -37.24 -9.59 36.50
CA ALA A 125 -38.66 -9.16 36.42
C ALA A 125 -39.29 -8.34 37.59
N PRO A 126 -40.56 -7.87 37.54
CA PRO A 126 -41.57 -7.92 36.47
C PRO A 126 -42.28 -6.55 36.18
N ALA A 127 -42.80 -6.37 34.97
CA ALA A 127 -44.23 -6.23 34.64
C ALA A 127 -44.79 -4.79 34.48
N PRO A 128 -45.88 -4.64 33.68
CA PRO A 128 -46.31 -3.40 33.03
C PRO A 128 -47.49 -2.71 33.77
N ASP A 129 -48.00 -1.66 33.13
CA ASP A 129 -49.22 -0.89 33.38
C ASP A 129 -49.15 0.34 34.29
N CYS A 130 -49.42 1.50 33.69
CA CYS A 130 -50.26 2.53 34.29
C CYS A 130 -50.81 3.46 33.18
N GLU A 131 -52.12 3.36 33.00
CA GLU A 131 -53.00 4.14 32.13
C GLU A 131 -53.08 5.66 32.44
N SER A 132 -53.61 6.39 31.43
CA SER A 132 -54.43 7.61 31.49
C SER A 132 -53.78 8.94 31.89
N VAL A 133 -53.82 9.96 31.01
CA VAL A 133 -54.97 10.89 30.81
C VAL A 133 -54.96 11.42 29.38
#